data_AF-A0A7W8FKM5-F1
#
_entry.id   AF-A0A7W8FKM5-F1
#
_cell.length_a   1.000
_cell.length_b   1.000
_cell.length_c   1.000
_cell.angle_alpha   90.00
_cell.angle_beta   90.00
_cell.angle_gamma   90.00
#
_symmetry.space_group_name_H-M   'P 1'
#
loop_
_entity.id
_entity.type
_entity.pdbx_description
1 polymer ?
#
loop_
_entity_poly.entity_id
_entity_poly.type
_entity_poly.pdbx_seq_one_letter_code
_entity_poly.pdbx_strand_id
1 'polypeptide(L)'
;MSEPTGGAPKDLPEDIATGFWLWVAALPLLVTGYVVDLVAGPAKAQSWFVYAVSGMFVFIVAAVVVTFLILMRHGYRWACTLLTGGGTTTIVFVTVGLFAADRPEVAAVVYAVTGIMGSVLIAGGMYLLHRKDAHTFFTK
;
A
#
# COMPACT_ATOMS: atom_id res chain seq x y z
N MET A 1 15.16 35.19 -34.91
CA MET A 1 15.97 34.14 -34.27
C MET A 1 15.02 33.39 -33.35
N SER A 2 14.67 32.16 -33.70
CA SER A 2 13.60 31.35 -33.09
C SER A 2 13.96 30.91 -31.65
N GLU A 3 12.97 31.00 -30.75
CA GLU A 3 12.94 30.34 -29.44
C GLU A 3 13.06 28.82 -29.60
N PRO A 4 13.91 28.12 -28.81
CA PRO A 4 13.76 26.70 -28.60
C PRO A 4 12.74 26.48 -27.46
N THR A 5 11.52 26.15 -27.86
CA THR A 5 10.47 25.56 -27.04
C THR A 5 10.93 24.21 -26.47
N GLY A 6 11.55 24.24 -25.30
CA GLY A 6 11.96 23.07 -24.52
C GLY A 6 11.15 22.89 -23.24
N GLY A 7 9.88 23.29 -23.25
CA GLY A 7 8.96 22.98 -22.15
C GLY A 7 8.57 21.50 -22.24
N ALA A 8 9.37 20.62 -21.64
CA ALA A 8 8.90 19.28 -21.31
C ALA A 8 7.54 19.43 -20.60
N PRO A 9 6.53 18.58 -20.89
CA PRO A 9 5.28 18.62 -20.16
C PRO A 9 5.60 18.64 -18.67
N LYS A 10 4.91 19.49 -17.91
CA LYS A 10 5.06 19.55 -16.46
C LYS A 10 4.48 18.26 -15.87
N ASP A 11 5.18 17.15 -16.12
CA ASP A 11 4.83 15.83 -15.63
C ASP A 11 4.86 15.89 -14.11
N LEU A 12 3.86 15.25 -13.50
CA LEU A 12 3.75 15.12 -12.05
C LEU A 12 5.12 14.70 -11.51
N PRO A 13 5.67 15.38 -10.50
CA PRO A 13 7.09 15.25 -10.22
C PRO A 13 7.44 13.81 -9.80
N GLU A 14 8.53 13.29 -10.37
CA GLU A 14 8.87 11.86 -10.50
C GLU A 14 8.70 11.01 -9.23
N ASP A 15 9.02 11.56 -8.06
CA ASP A 15 8.83 10.87 -6.76
C ASP A 15 7.36 10.47 -6.50
N ILE A 16 6.39 11.29 -6.92
CA ILE A 16 4.96 11.01 -6.73
C ILE A 16 4.53 9.87 -7.66
N ALA A 17 5.00 9.88 -8.91
CA ALA A 17 4.73 8.81 -9.85
C ALA A 17 5.33 7.49 -9.35
N THR A 18 6.56 7.51 -8.85
CA THR A 18 7.23 6.34 -8.30
C THR A 18 6.53 5.84 -7.03
N GLY A 19 6.22 6.73 -6.08
CA GLY A 19 5.48 6.39 -4.86
C GLY A 19 4.10 5.79 -5.15
N PHE A 20 3.38 6.32 -6.14
CA PHE A 20 2.12 5.76 -6.63
C PHE A 20 2.30 4.33 -7.12
N TRP A 21 3.32 4.05 -7.96
CA TRP A 21 3.56 2.71 -8.49
C TRP A 21 3.96 1.71 -7.41
N LEU A 22 4.75 2.12 -6.41
CA LEU A 22 5.08 1.26 -5.27
C LEU A 22 3.81 0.84 -4.50
N TRP A 23 2.88 1.76 -4.27
CA TRP A 23 1.61 1.46 -3.63
C TRP A 23 0.68 0.60 -4.50
N VAL A 24 0.63 0.84 -5.81
CA VAL A 24 -0.12 0.02 -6.76
C VAL A 24 0.40 -1.41 -6.78
N ALA A 25 1.72 -1.61 -6.66
CA ALA A 25 2.32 -2.93 -6.56
C ALA A 25 2.12 -3.59 -5.19
N ALA A 26 2.12 -2.80 -4.11
CA ALA A 26 1.93 -3.30 -2.74
C ALA A 26 0.52 -3.86 -2.50
N LEU A 27 -0.51 -3.22 -3.05
CA LEU A 27 -1.91 -3.62 -2.86
C LEU A 27 -2.19 -5.08 -3.24
N PRO A 28 -1.90 -5.56 -4.47
CA PRO A 28 -2.18 -6.95 -4.85
C PRO A 28 -1.36 -7.95 -4.02
N LEU A 29 -0.14 -7.61 -3.62
CA LEU A 29 0.67 -8.43 -2.73
C LEU A 29 -0.04 -8.63 -1.37
N LEU A 30 -0.44 -7.53 -0.72
CA LEU A 30 -1.09 -7.58 0.59
C LEU A 30 -2.47 -8.25 0.53
N VAL A 31 -3.24 -8.01 -0.54
CA VAL A 31 -4.51 -8.69 -0.76
C VAL A 31 -4.29 -10.20 -0.93
N THR A 32 -3.27 -10.61 -1.69
CA THR A 32 -2.94 -12.04 -1.87
C THR A 32 -2.55 -12.68 -0.53
N GLY A 33 -1.70 -12.02 0.26
CA GLY A 33 -1.33 -12.48 1.59
C GLY A 33 -2.55 -12.66 2.51
N TYR A 34 -3.46 -11.68 2.51
CA TYR A 34 -4.70 -11.76 3.30
C TYR A 34 -5.61 -12.90 2.84
N VAL A 35 -5.80 -13.09 1.53
CA VAL A 35 -6.65 -14.16 1.00
C VAL A 35 -6.09 -15.53 1.37
N VAL A 36 -4.77 -15.71 1.27
CA VAL A 36 -4.10 -16.96 1.67
C VAL A 36 -4.24 -17.21 3.16
N ASP A 37 -4.06 -16.18 4.00
CA ASP A 37 -4.27 -16.26 5.45
C ASP A 37 -5.71 -16.66 5.80
N LEU A 38 -6.70 -16.05 5.13
CA LEU A 38 -8.12 -16.32 5.35
C LEU A 38 -8.50 -17.76 5.00
N VAL A 39 -7.96 -18.29 3.89
CA VAL A 39 -8.25 -19.65 3.39
C VAL A 39 -7.48 -20.72 4.15
N ALA A 40 -6.25 -20.44 4.56
CA ALA A 40 -5.39 -21.39 5.27
C ALA A 40 -5.56 -21.38 6.80
N GLY A 41 -6.31 -20.40 7.34
CA GLY A 41 -6.62 -20.31 8.77
C GLY A 41 -7.41 -21.51 9.29
N PRO A 42 -7.39 -21.75 10.62
CA PRO A 42 -8.02 -22.93 11.23
C PRO A 42 -9.53 -22.98 10.97
N ALA A 43 -9.94 -23.83 10.04
CA ALA A 43 -11.30 -23.96 9.48
C ALA A 43 -12.39 -24.41 10.47
N LYS A 44 -12.08 -24.63 11.76
CA LYS A 44 -12.98 -25.34 12.69
C LYS A 44 -14.27 -24.58 13.07
N ALA A 45 -14.43 -23.30 12.74
CA ALA A 45 -15.64 -22.53 13.10
C ALA A 45 -16.06 -21.42 12.12
N GLN A 46 -15.43 -21.28 10.95
CA GLN A 46 -15.65 -20.12 10.10
C GLN A 46 -16.79 -20.35 9.10
N SER A 47 -17.95 -19.75 9.35
CA SER A 47 -19.09 -19.77 8.44
C SER A 47 -18.75 -19.06 7.11
N TRP A 48 -19.36 -19.50 6.00
CA TRP A 48 -19.22 -18.87 4.68
C TRP A 48 -19.53 -17.36 4.71
N PHE A 49 -20.40 -16.94 5.64
CA PHE A 49 -20.73 -15.54 5.87
C PHE A 49 -19.51 -14.72 6.31
N VAL A 50 -18.65 -15.27 7.17
CA VAL A 50 -17.43 -14.60 7.63
C VAL A 50 -16.46 -14.41 6.46
N TYR A 51 -16.32 -15.41 5.58
CA TYR A 51 -15.52 -15.27 4.36
C TYR A 51 -16.04 -14.16 3.45
N ALA A 52 -17.36 -14.08 3.25
CA ALA A 52 -17.98 -13.04 2.43
C ALA A 52 -17.76 -11.64 3.04
N VAL A 53 -17.96 -11.48 4.35
CA VAL A 53 -17.76 -10.20 5.04
C VAL A 53 -16.29 -9.78 5.03
N SER A 54 -15.35 -10.70 5.30
CA SER A 54 -13.92 -10.44 5.24
C SER A 54 -13.45 -10.06 3.84
N GLY A 55 -13.92 -10.78 2.81
CA GLY A 55 -13.64 -10.46 1.42
C GLY A 55 -14.17 -9.08 1.02
N MET A 56 -15.42 -8.77 1.40
CA MET A 56 -16.03 -7.46 1.18
C MET A 56 -15.23 -6.35 1.88
N PHE A 57 -14.82 -6.58 3.13
CA PHE A 57 -14.03 -5.62 3.91
C PHE A 57 -12.70 -5.30 3.21
N VAL A 58 -11.95 -6.32 2.80
CA VAL A 58 -10.67 -6.10 2.08
C VAL A 58 -10.88 -5.44 0.73
N PHE A 59 -11.94 -5.80 0.01
CA PHE A 59 -12.29 -5.13 -1.24
C PHE A 59 -12.56 -3.64 -1.03
N ILE A 60 -13.34 -3.28 0.00
CA ILE A 60 -13.63 -1.89 0.35
C ILE A 60 -12.33 -1.15 0.71
N VAL A 61 -11.48 -1.75 1.56
CA VAL A 61 -10.20 -1.15 1.94
C VAL A 61 -9.31 -0.92 0.71
N ALA A 62 -9.20 -1.90 -0.19
CA ALA A 62 -8.44 -1.77 -1.43
C ALA A 62 -9.00 -0.64 -2.32
N ALA A 63 -10.31 -0.57 -2.49
CA ALA A 63 -10.97 0.49 -3.26
C ALA A 63 -10.72 1.87 -2.66
N VAL A 64 -10.75 2.00 -1.34
CA VAL A 64 -10.44 3.24 -0.61
C VAL A 64 -8.98 3.65 -0.85
N VAL A 65 -8.02 2.72 -0.74
CA VAL A 65 -6.60 3.01 -1.01
C VAL A 65 -6.39 3.44 -2.46
N VAL A 66 -6.97 2.73 -3.43
CA VAL A 66 -6.92 3.10 -4.85
C VAL A 66 -7.49 4.50 -5.09
N THR A 67 -8.62 4.81 -4.44
CA THR A 67 -9.23 6.14 -4.52
C THR A 67 -8.25 7.20 -4.03
N PHE A 68 -7.65 7.02 -2.86
CA PHE A 68 -6.66 7.98 -2.34
C PHE A 68 -5.39 8.08 -3.21
N LEU A 69 -4.95 7.00 -3.84
CA LEU A 69 -3.84 7.01 -4.80
C LEU A 69 -4.17 7.87 -6.02
N ILE A 70 -5.40 7.78 -6.54
CA ILE A 70 -5.88 8.61 -7.64
C ILE A 70 -5.97 10.08 -7.20
N LEU A 71 -6.48 10.36 -6.00
CA LEU A 71 -6.51 11.73 -5.44
C LEU A 71 -5.09 12.31 -5.29
N MET A 72 -4.10 11.51 -4.86
CA MET A 72 -2.70 11.95 -4.84
C MET A 72 -2.21 12.33 -6.24
N ARG A 73 -2.58 11.54 -7.27
CA ARG A 73 -2.23 11.83 -8.66
C ARG A 73 -2.83 13.15 -9.16
N HIS A 74 -3.95 13.57 -8.58
CA HIS A 74 -4.59 14.88 -8.84
C HIS A 74 -4.06 16.04 -7.96
N GLY A 75 -3.06 15.81 -7.10
CA GLY A 75 -2.40 16.86 -6.32
C GLY A 75 -2.99 17.12 -4.92
N TYR A 76 -3.88 16.26 -4.42
CA TYR A 76 -4.44 16.40 -3.08
C TYR A 76 -3.44 15.97 -1.99
N ARG A 77 -2.83 16.95 -1.29
CA ARG A 77 -1.81 16.71 -0.24
C ARG A 77 -2.34 15.95 0.99
N TRP A 78 -3.64 16.06 1.30
CA TRP A 78 -4.29 15.36 2.42
C TRP A 78 -4.38 13.83 2.23
N ALA A 79 -4.29 13.34 0.99
CA ALA A 79 -4.24 11.90 0.76
C ALA A 79 -2.94 11.31 1.35
N CYS A 80 -1.84 12.06 1.35
CA CYS A 80 -0.56 11.59 1.88
C CYS A 80 -0.64 11.22 3.38
N THR A 81 -1.29 12.03 4.21
CA THR A 81 -1.43 11.75 5.64
C THR A 81 -2.30 10.51 5.90
N LEU A 82 -3.38 10.34 5.15
CA LEU A 82 -4.25 9.16 5.24
C LEU A 82 -3.55 7.88 4.77
N LEU A 83 -2.83 7.93 3.65
CA LEU A 83 -2.01 6.81 3.17
C LEU A 83 -0.90 6.45 4.16
N THR A 84 -0.32 7.44 4.85
CA THR A 84 0.71 7.21 5.87
C THR A 84 0.12 6.50 7.09
N GLY A 85 -1.03 6.97 7.58
CA GLY A 85 -1.75 6.32 8.69
C GLY A 85 -2.20 4.90 8.35
N GLY A 86 -2.82 4.70 7.18
CA GLY A 86 -3.25 3.39 6.71
C GLY A 86 -2.07 2.44 6.45
N GLY A 87 -1.01 2.94 5.82
CA GLY A 87 0.22 2.20 5.55
C GLY A 87 0.90 1.74 6.83
N THR A 88 1.06 2.64 7.82
CA THR A 88 1.65 2.30 9.13
C THR A 88 0.83 1.24 9.85
N THR A 89 -0.50 1.40 9.89
CA THR A 89 -1.41 0.41 10.48
C THR A 89 -1.27 -0.96 9.82
N THR A 90 -1.14 -0.98 8.50
CA THR A 90 -0.95 -2.20 7.72
C THR A 90 0.38 -2.88 8.07
N ILE A 91 1.47 -2.12 8.15
CA ILE A 91 2.80 -2.65 8.51
C ILE A 91 2.76 -3.28 9.93
N VAL A 92 2.13 -2.61 10.90
CA VAL A 92 1.97 -3.14 12.26
C VAL A 92 1.14 -4.43 12.23
N PHE A 93 0.03 -4.43 11.50
CA PHE A 93 -0.84 -5.61 11.37
C PHE A 93 -0.09 -6.81 10.77
N VAL A 94 0.63 -6.60 9.67
CA VAL A 94 1.45 -7.64 9.03
C VAL A 94 2.52 -8.15 10.01
N THR A 95 3.21 -7.23 10.70
CA THR A 95 4.26 -7.59 11.66
C THR A 95 3.70 -8.48 12.78
N VAL A 96 2.57 -8.10 13.39
CA VAL A 96 1.90 -8.93 14.40
C VAL A 96 1.48 -10.28 13.79
N GLY A 97 0.91 -10.27 12.59
CA GLY A 97 0.49 -11.48 11.89
C GLY A 97 1.64 -12.43 11.57
N LEU A 98 2.85 -11.94 11.33
CA LEU A 98 4.04 -12.77 11.07
C LEU A 98 4.44 -13.60 12.30
N PHE A 99 4.29 -13.05 13.50
CA PHE A 99 4.76 -13.69 14.73
C PHE A 99 3.65 -14.39 15.52
N ALA A 100 2.39 -13.97 15.37
CA ALA A 100 1.31 -14.42 16.24
C ALA A 100 0.45 -15.55 15.65
N ALA A 101 0.46 -15.75 14.34
CA ALA A 101 -0.50 -16.65 13.69
C ALA A 101 0.12 -18.01 13.33
N ASP A 102 -0.55 -19.05 13.80
CA ASP A 102 -0.24 -20.45 13.54
C ASP A 102 -0.84 -20.87 12.20
N ARG A 103 0.02 -21.23 11.23
CA ARG A 103 -0.35 -21.48 9.83
C ARG A 103 0.35 -22.72 9.28
N PRO A 104 -0.28 -23.42 8.32
CA PRO A 104 0.42 -24.42 7.52
C PRO A 104 1.66 -23.82 6.83
N GLU A 105 2.74 -24.60 6.71
CA GLU A 105 4.06 -24.16 6.24
C GLU A 105 4.00 -23.34 4.94
N VAL A 106 3.27 -23.84 3.93
CA VAL A 106 3.14 -23.16 2.63
C VAL A 106 2.43 -21.81 2.75
N ALA A 107 1.37 -21.72 3.55
CA ALA A 107 0.63 -20.49 3.75
C ALA A 107 1.45 -19.46 4.54
N ALA A 108 2.23 -19.92 5.53
CA ALA A 108 3.15 -19.07 6.28
C ALA A 108 4.20 -18.41 5.38
N VAL A 109 4.81 -19.18 4.47
CA VAL A 109 5.80 -18.65 3.51
C VAL A 109 5.17 -17.63 2.58
N VAL A 110 4.00 -17.92 2.02
CA VAL A 110 3.32 -16.99 1.09
C VAL A 110 2.92 -15.70 1.81
N TYR A 111 2.35 -15.80 3.01
CA TYR A 111 2.02 -14.64 3.84
C TYR A 111 3.27 -13.82 4.17
N ALA A 112 4.38 -14.48 4.52
CA ALA A 112 5.63 -13.81 4.82
C ALA A 112 6.20 -13.03 3.63
N VAL A 113 6.30 -13.67 2.46
CA VAL A 113 6.84 -13.03 1.26
C VAL A 113 5.97 -11.83 0.85
N THR A 114 4.65 -12.03 0.78
CA THR A 114 3.73 -10.98 0.35
C THR A 114 3.63 -9.83 1.36
N GLY A 115 3.57 -10.16 2.65
CA GLY A 115 3.50 -9.18 3.75
C GLY A 115 4.76 -8.33 3.88
N ILE A 116 5.94 -8.97 3.84
CA ILE A 116 7.23 -8.25 3.93
C ILE A 116 7.41 -7.36 2.71
N MET A 117 7.27 -7.89 1.49
CA MET A 117 7.45 -7.11 0.28
C MET A 117 6.43 -5.96 0.21
N GLY A 118 5.17 -6.23 0.50
CA GLY A 118 4.11 -5.20 0.56
C GLY A 118 4.40 -4.10 1.57
N SER A 119 4.93 -4.45 2.74
CA SER A 119 5.32 -3.49 3.78
C SER A 119 6.47 -2.59 3.34
N VAL A 120 7.50 -3.16 2.70
CA VAL A 120 8.66 -2.41 2.16
C VAL A 120 8.22 -1.46 1.05
N LEU A 121 7.34 -1.92 0.14
CA LEU A 121 6.78 -1.10 -0.94
C LEU A 121 5.98 0.09 -0.38
N ILE A 122 5.13 -0.13 0.62
CA ILE A 122 4.37 0.92 1.30
C ILE A 122 5.31 1.94 1.96
N ALA A 123 6.30 1.47 2.72
CA ALA A 123 7.25 2.33 3.41
C ALA A 123 8.08 3.17 2.42
N GLY A 124 8.55 2.56 1.33
CA GLY A 124 9.24 3.26 0.24
C GLY A 124 8.37 4.32 -0.42
N GLY A 125 7.09 4.01 -0.68
CA GLY A 125 6.11 4.96 -1.18
C GLY A 125 5.91 6.15 -0.23
N MET A 126 5.74 5.89 1.07
CA MET A 126 5.60 6.94 2.09
C MET A 126 6.83 7.84 2.17
N TYR A 127 8.03 7.28 2.11
CA TYR A 127 9.28 8.03 2.14
C TYR A 127 9.41 8.98 0.93
N LEU A 128 9.16 8.48 -0.28
CA LEU A 128 9.23 9.29 -1.51
C LEU A 128 8.22 10.45 -1.50
N LEU A 129 7.04 10.21 -0.94
CA LEU A 129 5.99 11.24 -0.83
C LEU A 129 6.38 12.37 0.14
N HIS A 130 7.12 12.08 1.21
CA HIS A 130 7.55 13.08 2.20
C HIS A 130 8.89 13.77 1.86
N ARG A 131 9.71 13.17 0.99
CA ARG A 131 11.06 13.68 0.66
C ARG A 131 11.05 15.13 0.16
N LYS A 132 10.07 15.52 -0.67
CA LYS A 132 9.96 16.88 -1.19
C LYS A 132 9.60 17.92 -0.12
N ASP A 133 8.73 17.55 0.81
CA ASP A 133 8.36 18.43 1.93
C ASP A 133 9.58 18.67 2.84
N ALA A 134 10.40 17.63 3.06
CA ALA A 134 11.65 17.75 3.84
C ALA A 134 12.68 18.66 3.14
N HIS A 135 12.91 18.50 1.83
CA HIS A 135 13.85 19.37 1.11
C HIS A 135 13.47 20.85 1.18
N THR A 136 12.17 21.17 1.08
CA THR A 136 11.68 22.56 1.15
C THR A 136 11.87 23.17 2.54
N PHE A 137 11.91 22.37 3.60
CA PHE A 137 12.14 22.84 4.97
C PHE A 137 13.61 23.18 5.22
N PHE A 138 14.55 22.44 4.63
CA PHE A 138 15.99 22.65 4.83
C PHE A 138 16.61 23.69 3.90
N THR A 139 15.94 24.07 2.80
CA THR A 139 16.45 25.05 1.83
C THR A 139 15.79 26.43 1.92
N LYS A 140 15.03 26.69 2.99
CA LYS A 140 14.54 28.03 3.35
C LYS A 140 15.41 28.61 4.45
#